data_AF-A0A1H3VN69-F1
#
_entry.id   AF-A0A1H3VN69-F1
#
_cell.length_a   1.000
_cell.length_b   1.000
_cell.length_c   1.000
_cell.angle_alpha   90.00
_cell.angle_beta   90.00
_cell.angle_gamma   90.00
#
_symmetry.space_group_name_H-M   'P 1'
#
loop_
_entity.id
_entity.type
_entity.pdbx_description
1 polymer ?
#
loop_
_entity_poly.entity_id
_entity_poly.type
_entity_poly.pdbx_seq_one_letter_code
_entity_poly.pdbx_strand_id
1 'polypeptide(L)'
;MSVIAPYPGLRPYHEDEQDKFFGRDADAEVLIDKVLTNRLTLLFAASGVGKSSLLQAAVIPRLKSPSGENLDVVYHIDWVS
;
A
#
# COMPACT_ATOMS: atom_id res chain seq x y z
N MET A 1 -6.76 -23.81 16.46
CA MET A 1 -7.82 -22.77 16.40
C MET A 1 -7.13 -21.46 16.10
N SER A 2 -7.21 -20.96 14.86
CA SER A 2 -6.59 -19.68 14.51
C SER A 2 -7.41 -18.57 15.15
N VAL A 3 -6.82 -17.85 16.11
CA VAL A 3 -7.41 -16.65 16.67
C VAL A 3 -7.43 -15.62 15.55
N ILE A 4 -8.63 -15.24 15.09
CA ILE A 4 -8.80 -14.14 14.13
C ILE A 4 -8.46 -12.86 14.91
N ALA A 5 -7.20 -12.45 14.88
CA ALA A 5 -6.78 -11.18 15.46
C ALA A 5 -7.32 -10.04 14.57
N PRO A 6 -7.94 -9.00 15.14
CA PRO A 6 -8.49 -7.89 14.35
C PRO A 6 -7.40 -7.08 13.63
N TYR A 7 -6.16 -7.13 14.13
CA TYR A 7 -5.01 -6.44 13.56
C TYR A 7 -3.91 -7.44 13.18
N PRO A 8 -3.16 -7.19 12.09
CA PRO A 8 -2.15 -8.11 11.57
C PRO A 8 -0.87 -8.20 12.41
N GLY A 9 -0.68 -7.30 13.39
CA GLY A 9 0.57 -7.22 14.15
C GLY A 9 1.69 -6.56 13.33
N LEU A 10 2.86 -7.19 13.26
CA LEU A 10 4.04 -6.63 12.59
C LEU A 10 4.07 -6.88 11.07
N ARG A 11 3.21 -7.77 10.55
CA ARG A 11 3.10 -7.95 9.09
C ARG A 11 2.36 -6.77 8.49
N PRO A 12 2.64 -6.38 7.24
CA PRO A 12 1.84 -5.38 6.56
C PRO A 12 0.40 -5.89 6.31
N TYR A 13 -0.56 -4.96 6.28
CA TYR A 13 -1.84 -5.18 5.64
C TYR A 13 -1.66 -5.47 4.16
N HIS A 14 -2.48 -6.39 3.63
CA HIS A 14 -2.48 -6.77 2.22
C HIS A 14 -3.59 -6.06 1.42
N GLU A 15 -3.56 -6.23 0.10
CA GLU A 15 -4.51 -5.62 -0.86
C GLU A 15 -5.97 -6.03 -0.60
N ASP A 16 -6.22 -7.18 0.01
CA ASP A 16 -7.53 -7.70 0.38
C ASP A 16 -8.02 -7.26 1.77
N GLU A 17 -7.22 -6.49 2.52
CA GLU A 17 -7.51 -6.02 3.89
C GLU A 17 -7.69 -4.51 3.98
N GLN A 18 -8.07 -3.85 2.88
CA GLN A 18 -8.26 -2.39 2.82
C GLN A 18 -9.33 -1.92 3.82
N ASP A 19 -10.36 -2.73 4.03
CA ASP A 19 -11.46 -2.50 4.98
C ASP A 19 -11.00 -2.43 6.44
N LYS A 20 -9.77 -2.85 6.75
CA LYS A 20 -9.16 -2.82 8.09
C LYS A 20 -8.03 -1.80 8.20
N PHE A 21 -7.72 -1.07 7.12
CA PHE A 21 -6.64 -0.09 7.06
C PHE A 21 -7.21 1.34 7.02
N PHE A 22 -7.05 2.09 8.11
CA PHE A 22 -7.71 3.39 8.29
C PHE A 22 -6.73 4.54 8.53
N GLY A 23 -7.21 5.78 8.31
CA GLY A 23 -6.51 7.00 8.71
C GLY A 23 -5.32 7.39 7.84
N ARG A 24 -5.16 6.74 6.68
CA ARG A 24 -4.04 6.93 5.75
C ARG A 24 -4.48 7.30 4.34
N ASP A 25 -5.74 7.67 4.17
CA ASP A 25 -6.29 8.05 2.86
C ASP A 25 -5.56 9.24 2.25
N ALA A 26 -5.32 10.29 3.03
CA ALA A 26 -4.59 11.47 2.55
C ALA A 26 -3.14 11.14 2.16
N ASP A 27 -2.47 10.27 2.91
CA ASP A 27 -1.10 9.83 2.60
C ASP A 27 -1.07 9.03 1.29
N ALA A 28 -2.09 8.19 1.05
CA ALA A 28 -2.22 7.41 -0.17
C ALA A 28 -2.49 8.31 -1.39
N GLU A 29 -3.41 9.28 -1.28
CA GLU A 29 -3.70 10.23 -2.36
C GLU A 29 -2.45 11.02 -2.76
N VAL A 30 -1.74 11.60 -1.79
CA VAL A 30 -0.50 12.35 -2.06
C VAL A 30 0.56 11.47 -2.73
N LEU A 31 0.66 10.21 -2.34
CA LEU A 31 1.62 9.28 -2.94
C LEU A 31 1.21 8.88 -4.36
N ILE A 32 -0.08 8.61 -4.61
CA ILE A 32 -0.61 8.31 -5.95
C ILE A 32 -0.34 9.48 -6.89
N ASP A 33 -0.68 10.71 -6.49
CA ASP A 33 -0.41 11.92 -7.29
C ASP A 33 1.08 12.02 -7.67
N LYS A 34 1.98 11.76 -6.71
CA LYS A 34 3.42 11.78 -6.97
C LYS A 34 3.85 10.68 -7.94
N VAL A 35 3.33 9.45 -7.79
CA VAL A 35 3.63 8.32 -8.68
C VAL A 35 3.15 8.61 -10.11
N LEU A 36 1.97 9.20 -10.28
CA LEU A 36 1.41 9.48 -11.61
C LEU A 36 2.10 10.67 -12.29
N THR A 37 2.59 11.65 -11.53
CA THR A 37 3.21 12.86 -12.08
C THR A 37 4.72 12.76 -12.26
N ASN A 38 5.39 11.78 -11.62
CA ASN A 38 6.84 11.64 -11.66
C ASN A 38 7.27 10.25 -12.13
N ARG A 39 8.31 10.19 -12.95
CA ARG A 39 8.92 8.92 -13.39
C ARG A 39 9.51 8.09 -12.24
N LEU A 40 9.86 8.76 -11.14
CA LEU A 40 10.44 8.15 -9.95
C LEU A 40 9.92 8.86 -8.70
N THR A 41 9.39 8.09 -7.76
CA THR A 41 8.95 8.57 -6.44
C THR A 41 9.65 7.76 -5.35
N LEU A 42 10.30 8.45 -4.41
CA LEU A 42 10.96 7.82 -3.26
C LEU A 42 10.09 7.99 -2.01
N LEU A 43 9.58 6.88 -1.47
CA LEU A 43 8.88 6.86 -0.19
C LEU A 43 9.85 6.49 0.93
N PHE A 44 10.19 7.47 1.78
CA PHE A 44 11.04 7.29 2.95
C PHE A 44 10.26 7.53 4.24
N ALA A 45 10.46 6.66 5.24
CA ALA A 45 10.00 6.85 6.61
C ALA A 45 10.70 5.85 7.55
N ALA A 46 10.61 6.05 8.87
CA ALA A 46 11.17 5.13 9.86
C ALA A 46 10.65 3.69 9.70
N SER A 47 11.39 2.71 10.21
CA SER A 47 10.93 1.31 10.19
C SER A 47 9.68 1.14 11.06
N GLY A 48 8.77 0.25 10.65
CA GLY A 48 7.55 -0.05 11.42
C GLY A 48 6.40 0.95 11.32
N VAL A 49 6.56 2.09 10.64
CA VAL A 49 5.47 3.10 10.49
C VAL A 49 4.36 2.71 9.52
N GLY A 50 4.48 1.56 8.86
CA GLY A 50 3.45 1.03 7.95
C GLY A 50 3.62 1.36 6.47
N LYS A 51 4.84 1.69 5.99
CA LYS A 51 5.08 1.97 4.55
C LYS A 51 4.58 0.85 3.63
N SER A 52 4.92 -0.40 3.97
CA SER A 52 4.50 -1.56 3.17
C SER A 52 2.98 -1.74 3.21
N SER A 53 2.32 -1.45 4.34
CA SER A 53 0.85 -1.45 4.44
C SER A 53 0.21 -0.33 3.63
N LEU A 54 0.78 0.88 3.65
CA LEU A 54 0.29 1.99 2.83
C LEU A 54 0.35 1.64 1.34
N LEU A 55 1.46 1.03 0.90
CA LEU A 55 1.60 0.57 -0.48
C LEU A 55 0.58 -0.54 -0.80
N GLN A 56 0.55 -1.61 -0.02
CA GLN A 56 -0.22 -2.82 -0.34
C GLN A 56 -1.72 -2.65 -0.13
N ALA A 57 -2.15 -1.96 0.92
CA ALA A 57 -3.56 -1.88 1.32
C ALA A 57 -4.28 -0.60 0.86
N ALA A 58 -3.57 0.43 0.37
CA ALA A 58 -4.21 1.67 -0.08
C ALA A 58 -3.75 2.13 -1.46
N VAL A 59 -2.45 2.15 -1.75
CA VAL A 59 -1.94 2.71 -3.01
C VAL A 59 -2.08 1.76 -4.19
N ILE A 60 -1.51 0.56 -4.08
CA ILE A 60 -1.54 -0.46 -5.14
C ILE A 60 -2.98 -0.80 -5.56
N PRO A 61 -3.94 -1.00 -4.64
CA PRO A 61 -5.30 -1.33 -5.04
C PRO A 61 -6.00 -0.18 -5.78
N ARG A 62 -5.75 1.08 -5.40
CA ARG A 62 -6.31 2.25 -6.11
C ARG A 62 -5.74 2.40 -7.52
N LEU A 63 -4.43 2.19 -7.67
CA LEU A 63 -3.78 2.21 -8.98
C LEU A 63 -4.29 1.08 -9.91
N LYS A 64 -4.56 -0.11 -9.37
CA LYS A 64 -5.07 -1.26 -10.13
C LYS A 64 -6.58 -1.25 -10.33
N SER A 65 -7.31 -0.41 -9.58
CA SER A 65 -8.78 -0.43 -9.57
C SER A 65 -9.34 -0.18 -10.97
N PRO A 66 -10.27 -1.02 -11.48
CA PRO A 66 -10.93 -0.79 -12.76
C PRO A 66 -11.77 0.50 -12.80
N SER A 67 -12.20 0.99 -11.63
CA SER A 67 -12.91 2.26 -11.48
C SER A 67 -11.99 3.44 -11.16
N GLY A 68 -10.68 3.19 -11.00
CA GLY A 68 -9.65 4.19 -10.75
C GLY A 68 -8.71 4.32 -11.94
N GLU A 69 -7.40 4.29 -11.66
CA GLU A 69 -6.37 4.49 -12.69
C GLU A 69 -6.23 3.30 -13.65
N ASN A 70 -6.72 2.11 -13.28
CA ASN A 70 -6.71 0.88 -14.07
C ASN A 70 -5.33 0.56 -14.70
N LEU A 71 -4.29 0.64 -13.88
CA LEU A 71 -2.90 0.43 -14.28
C LEU A 71 -2.40 -0.98 -13.97
N ASP A 72 -1.51 -1.47 -14.82
CA ASP A 72 -0.69 -2.65 -14.52
C ASP A 72 0.39 -2.28 -13.50
N VAL A 73 0.19 -2.69 -12.25
CA VAL A 73 1.13 -2.43 -11.16
C VAL A 73 1.89 -3.70 -10.81
N VAL A 74 3.22 -3.62 -10.91
CA VAL A 74 4.13 -4.67 -10.46
C VAL A 74 4.73 -4.26 -9.12
N TYR A 75 4.59 -5.12 -8.11
CA TYR A 75 5.10 -4.88 -6.77
C TYR A 75 6.21 -5.88 -6.43
N HIS A 76 7.39 -5.37 -6.12
CA HIS A 76 8.54 -6.15 -5.68
C HIS A 76 8.84 -5.83 -4.22
N ILE A 77 8.79 -6.84 -3.36
CA ILE A 77 9.17 -6.73 -1.94
C ILE A 77 10.51 -7.40 -1.64
N ASP A 78 10.86 -8.40 -2.44
CA ASP A 78 12.15 -9.08 -2.39
C ASP A 78 13.10 -8.44 -3.39
N TRP A 79 14.30 -8.13 -2.93
CA TRP A 79 15.38 -7.79 -3.83
C TRP A 79 15.77 -9.05 -4.59
N VAL A 80 15.51 -9.06 -5.90
CA VAL A 80 16.01 -10.11 -6.79
C VAL A 80 17.53 -10.02 -6.79
N SER A 81 18.20 -11.04 -6.26
CA SER A 81 19.64 -11.27 -6.39
C SER A 81 19.99 -11.80 -7.78
#